data_AF-A0A2D2M667-F1
#
_entry.id   AF-A0A2D2M667-F1
#
_cell.length_a   1.000
_cell.length_b   1.000
_cell.length_c   1.000
_cell.angle_alpha   90.00
_cell.angle_beta   90.00
_cell.angle_gamma   90.00
#
_symmetry.space_group_name_H-M   'P 1'
#
loop_
_entity.id
_entity.type
_entity.pdbx_description
1 polymer ?
#
loop_
_entity_poly.entity_id
_entity_poly.type
_entity_poly.pdbx_seq_one_letter_code
_entity_poly.pdbx_strand_id
1 'polypeptide(L)'
;MQQQHYILALVALWLFTLAFLPFLFATTRHRASTAGFEDGLAKRHALHALEIEELEGELAKTGAECESLRAKLAELDADAASWVCGECGSNAQTRNADHPVWHGKPRANIHATAAREVLAERRRQIKEKGYTPEHDEHYKSGELAKAAAVITLLGIGTTPEWPPLNNICRWPVKKEAPRRMLVKACALILAEIERLDRTQVQS
;
A
#
# COMPACT_ATOMS: atom_id res chain seq x y z
N MET A 1 -31.19 64.17 -46.08
CA MET A 1 -31.44 62.71 -46.04
C MET A 1 -30.14 61.88 -45.91
N GLN A 2 -29.03 62.22 -46.58
CA GLN A 2 -27.77 61.43 -46.49
C GLN A 2 -27.19 61.29 -45.06
N GLN A 3 -27.21 62.33 -44.22
CA GLN A 3 -26.60 62.25 -42.87
C GLN A 3 -27.28 61.25 -41.92
N GLN A 4 -28.62 61.10 -42.00
CA GLN A 4 -29.33 60.13 -41.15
C GLN A 4 -28.95 58.68 -41.49
N HIS A 5 -28.73 58.38 -42.77
CA HIS A 5 -28.29 57.04 -43.18
C HIS A 5 -26.88 56.71 -42.67
N TYR A 6 -25.96 57.68 -42.63
CA TYR A 6 -24.63 57.47 -42.05
C TYR A 6 -24.68 57.19 -40.54
N ILE A 7 -25.52 57.94 -39.80
CA ILE A 7 -25.68 57.73 -38.36
C ILE A 7 -26.25 56.33 -38.08
N LEU A 8 -27.28 55.91 -38.80
CA LEU A 8 -27.85 54.57 -38.66
C LEU A 8 -26.86 53.46 -39.01
N ALA A 9 -26.06 53.63 -40.06
CA ALA A 9 -25.03 52.68 -40.43
C ALA A 9 -23.93 52.53 -39.35
N LEU A 10 -23.50 53.64 -38.75
CA LEU A 10 -22.51 53.62 -37.66
C LEU A 10 -23.05 52.95 -36.40
N VAL A 11 -24.31 53.22 -36.03
CA VAL A 11 -24.96 52.58 -34.88
C VAL A 11 -25.13 51.08 -35.13
N ALA A 12 -25.54 50.67 -36.33
CA ALA A 12 -25.65 49.25 -36.70
C ALA A 12 -24.30 48.54 -36.63
N LEU A 13 -23.23 49.17 -37.15
CA LEU A 13 -21.87 48.63 -37.07
C LEU A 13 -21.38 48.50 -35.62
N TRP A 14 -21.66 49.50 -34.78
CA TRP A 14 -21.28 49.49 -33.37
C TRP A 14 -22.04 48.44 -32.54
N LEU A 15 -23.34 48.26 -32.81
CA LEU A 15 -24.13 47.20 -32.18
C LEU A 15 -23.67 45.81 -32.65
N PHE A 16 -23.34 45.66 -33.93
CA PHE A 16 -22.80 44.42 -34.47
C PHE A 16 -21.46 44.07 -33.82
N THR A 17 -20.54 45.02 -33.68
CA THR A 17 -19.26 44.76 -33.01
C THR A 17 -19.45 44.42 -31.53
N LEU A 18 -20.33 45.13 -30.81
CA LEU A 18 -20.64 44.80 -29.41
C LEU A 18 -21.25 43.40 -29.23
N ALA A 19 -22.08 42.95 -30.18
CA ALA A 19 -22.67 41.61 -30.12
C ALA A 19 -21.67 40.51 -30.51
N PHE A 20 -20.82 40.76 -31.51
CA PHE A 20 -19.96 39.73 -32.10
C PHE A 20 -18.61 39.56 -31.35
N LEU A 21 -18.09 40.62 -30.76
CA LEU A 21 -16.84 40.60 -30.00
C LEU A 21 -16.84 39.62 -28.80
N PRO A 22 -17.86 39.59 -27.91
CA PRO A 22 -17.89 38.62 -26.80
C PRO A 22 -17.98 37.17 -27.29
N PHE A 23 -18.63 36.91 -28.43
CA PHE A 23 -18.67 35.58 -29.04
C PHE A 23 -17.27 35.15 -29.55
N LEU A 24 -16.53 36.06 -30.20
CA LEU A 24 -15.15 35.79 -30.62
C LEU A 24 -14.21 35.58 -29.42
N PHE A 25 -14.33 36.38 -28.36
CA PHE A 25 -13.55 36.17 -27.13
C PHE A 25 -13.89 34.86 -26.42
N ALA A 26 -15.16 34.46 -26.40
CA ALA A 26 -15.57 33.19 -25.81
C ALA A 26 -15.00 31.99 -26.58
N THR A 27 -15.06 32.02 -27.91
CA THR A 27 -14.55 30.95 -28.76
C THR A 27 -13.02 30.84 -28.72
N THR A 28 -12.29 31.96 -28.71
CA THR A 28 -10.83 31.95 -28.57
C THR A 28 -10.40 31.46 -27.18
N ARG A 29 -11.06 31.92 -26.11
CA ARG A 29 -10.80 31.46 -24.74
C ARG A 29 -11.09 29.97 -24.57
N HIS A 30 -12.18 29.47 -25.15
CA HIS A 30 -12.52 28.05 -25.08
C HIS A 30 -11.46 27.20 -25.78
N ARG A 31 -11.04 27.58 -26.99
CA ARG A 31 -9.97 26.88 -27.72
C ARG A 31 -8.64 26.89 -26.96
N ALA A 32 -8.28 28.02 -26.36
CA ALA A 32 -7.07 28.12 -25.53
C ALA A 32 -7.15 27.21 -24.29
N SER A 33 -8.33 27.14 -23.66
CA SER A 33 -8.57 26.26 -22.51
C SER A 33 -8.52 24.78 -22.88
N THR A 34 -9.11 24.37 -24.00
CA THR A 34 -9.11 22.96 -24.45
C THR A 34 -7.70 22.53 -24.85
N ALA A 35 -6.97 23.36 -25.60
CA ALA A 35 -5.59 23.09 -25.97
C ALA A 35 -4.68 22.98 -24.73
N GLY A 36 -4.84 23.87 -23.74
CA GLY A 36 -4.10 23.79 -22.48
C GLY A 36 -4.46 22.55 -21.65
N PHE A 37 -5.71 22.11 -21.68
CA PHE A 37 -6.15 20.89 -21.02
C PHE A 37 -5.55 19.63 -21.69
N GLU A 38 -5.59 19.55 -23.02
CA GLU A 38 -5.01 18.45 -23.80
C GLU A 38 -3.49 18.35 -23.61
N ASP A 39 -2.78 19.47 -23.64
CA ASP A 39 -1.33 19.52 -23.39
C ASP A 39 -1.00 19.08 -21.95
N GLY A 40 -1.79 19.54 -20.97
CA GLY A 40 -1.65 19.12 -19.57
C GLY A 40 -1.97 17.64 -19.33
N LEU A 41 -2.89 17.06 -20.11
CA LEU A 41 -3.19 15.62 -20.06
C LEU A 41 -2.08 14.81 -20.72
N ALA A 42 -1.58 15.23 -21.87
CA ALA A 42 -0.47 14.59 -22.58
C ALA A 42 0.80 14.55 -21.72
N LYS A 43 1.14 15.65 -21.06
CA LYS A 43 2.27 15.71 -20.10
C LYS A 43 2.11 14.74 -18.95
N ARG A 44 0.90 14.65 -18.37
CA ARG A 44 0.61 13.69 -17.29
C ARG A 44 0.71 12.25 -17.77
N HIS A 45 0.17 11.93 -18.95
CA HIS A 45 0.31 10.60 -19.53
C HIS A 45 1.76 10.23 -19.82
N ALA A 46 2.57 11.18 -20.31
CA ALA A 46 4.00 10.96 -20.52
C ALA A 46 4.76 10.71 -19.22
N LEU A 47 4.46 11.47 -18.16
CA LEU A 47 5.04 11.25 -16.83
C LEU A 47 4.68 9.87 -16.27
N HIS A 48 3.39 9.50 -16.31
CA HIS A 48 2.97 8.18 -15.83
C HIS A 48 3.56 7.04 -16.67
N ALA A 49 3.74 7.22 -17.98
CA ALA A 49 4.39 6.21 -18.81
C ALA A 49 5.85 5.98 -18.40
N LEU A 50 6.59 7.05 -18.10
CA LEU A 50 7.97 6.96 -17.58
C LEU A 50 8.02 6.30 -16.20
N GLU A 51 7.10 6.67 -15.32
CA GLU A 51 7.00 6.09 -13.97
C GLU A 51 6.68 4.58 -14.03
N ILE A 52 5.81 4.16 -14.96
CA ILE A 52 5.51 2.74 -15.19
C ILE A 52 6.76 2.00 -15.69
N GLU A 53 7.49 2.57 -16.64
CA GLU A 53 8.71 1.94 -17.17
C GLU A 53 9.78 1.78 -16.07
N GLU A 54 9.93 2.79 -15.21
CA GLU A 54 10.83 2.75 -14.05
C GLU A 54 10.42 1.64 -13.07
N LEU A 55 9.14 1.59 -12.71
CA LEU A 55 8.59 0.58 -11.80
C LEU A 55 8.69 -0.84 -12.38
N GLU A 56 8.47 -1.03 -13.68
CA GLU A 56 8.67 -2.31 -14.37
C GLU A 56 10.14 -2.73 -14.31
N GLY A 57 11.07 -1.78 -14.46
CA GLY A 57 12.51 -2.02 -14.29
C GLY A 57 12.90 -2.43 -12.87
N GLU A 58 12.36 -1.76 -11.85
CA GLU A 58 12.58 -2.13 -10.45
C GLU A 58 11.98 -3.50 -10.10
N LEU A 59 10.78 -3.80 -10.61
CA LEU A 59 10.13 -5.08 -10.44
C LEU A 59 10.96 -6.22 -11.07
N ALA A 60 11.53 -5.98 -12.26
CA ALA A 60 12.40 -6.95 -12.92
C ALA A 60 13.68 -7.22 -12.10
N LYS A 61 14.32 -6.16 -11.58
CA LYS A 61 15.53 -6.29 -10.72
C LYS A 61 15.23 -7.07 -9.45
N THR A 62 14.18 -6.68 -8.72
CA THR A 62 13.77 -7.34 -7.48
C THR A 62 13.32 -8.79 -7.72
N GLY A 63 12.68 -9.06 -8.86
CA GLY A 63 12.35 -10.42 -9.32
C GLY A 63 13.60 -11.29 -9.50
N ALA A 64 14.60 -10.80 -10.22
CA ALA A 64 15.86 -11.51 -10.43
C ALA A 64 16.63 -11.77 -9.12
N GLU A 65 16.66 -10.79 -8.20
CA GLU A 65 17.23 -10.95 -6.87
C GLU A 65 16.51 -12.06 -6.09
N CYS A 66 15.17 -12.05 -6.09
CA CYS A 66 14.35 -13.06 -5.43
C CYS A 66 14.58 -14.47 -6.01
N GLU A 67 14.72 -14.60 -7.33
CA GLU A 67 15.06 -15.88 -7.97
C GLU A 67 16.45 -16.36 -7.57
N SER A 68 17.44 -15.47 -7.55
CA SER A 68 18.80 -15.82 -7.12
C SER A 68 18.83 -16.30 -5.66
N LEU A 69 18.06 -15.65 -4.77
CA LEU A 69 17.96 -16.03 -3.36
C LEU A 69 17.23 -17.37 -3.20
N ARG A 70 16.20 -17.63 -4.00
CA ARG A 70 15.51 -18.93 -4.02
C ARG A 70 16.42 -20.05 -4.50
N ALA A 71 17.23 -19.82 -5.53
CA ALA A 71 18.21 -20.78 -6.01
C ALA A 71 19.24 -21.12 -4.91
N LYS A 72 19.80 -20.10 -4.26
CA LYS A 72 20.72 -20.27 -3.11
C LYS A 72 20.06 -21.03 -1.96
N LEU A 73 18.81 -20.73 -1.65
CA LEU A 73 18.08 -21.45 -0.61
C LEU A 73 17.88 -22.93 -0.97
N ALA A 74 17.54 -23.22 -2.23
CA ALA A 74 17.38 -24.59 -2.71
C ALA A 74 18.70 -25.39 -2.66
N GLU A 75 19.82 -24.74 -2.98
CA GLU A 75 21.16 -25.33 -2.85
C GLU A 75 21.49 -25.65 -1.38
N LEU A 76 21.28 -24.68 -0.48
CA LEU A 76 21.46 -24.89 0.96
C LEU A 76 20.55 -25.98 1.53
N ASP A 77 19.31 -26.08 1.05
CA ASP A 77 18.36 -27.12 1.45
C ASP A 77 18.81 -28.50 0.92
N ALA A 78 19.34 -28.58 -0.30
CA ALA A 78 19.89 -29.80 -0.87
C ALA A 78 21.15 -30.27 -0.12
N ASP A 79 22.07 -29.35 0.18
CA ASP A 79 23.23 -29.62 1.03
C ASP A 79 22.80 -30.06 2.42
N ALA A 80 21.78 -29.41 2.99
CA ALA A 80 21.26 -29.78 4.28
C ALA A 80 20.58 -31.16 4.29
N ALA A 81 20.00 -31.59 3.18
CA ALA A 81 19.40 -32.90 3.00
C ALA A 81 20.46 -34.00 2.78
N SER A 82 21.54 -33.68 2.08
CA SER A 82 22.69 -34.58 1.80
C SER A 82 23.61 -34.77 3.01
N TRP A 83 23.66 -33.79 3.91
CA TRP A 83 24.51 -33.84 5.10
C TRP A 83 24.21 -35.04 6.02
N VAL A 84 25.27 -35.74 6.39
CA VAL A 84 25.28 -36.86 7.35
C VAL A 84 26.24 -36.53 8.49
N CYS A 85 25.82 -36.79 9.73
CA CYS A 85 26.67 -36.63 10.90
C CYS A 85 27.80 -37.67 10.88
N GLY A 86 29.05 -37.22 10.90
CA GLY A 86 30.23 -38.11 10.86
C GLY A 86 30.41 -38.99 12.11
N GLU A 87 29.81 -38.62 13.25
CA GLU A 87 29.95 -39.36 14.51
C GLU A 87 28.92 -40.48 14.68
N CYS A 88 27.67 -40.23 14.27
CA CYS A 88 26.56 -41.19 14.48
C CYS A 88 25.88 -41.67 13.19
N GLY A 89 26.27 -41.14 12.01
CA GLY A 89 25.69 -41.51 10.72
C GLY A 89 24.25 -41.02 10.48
N SER A 90 23.67 -40.23 11.40
CA SER A 90 22.31 -39.70 11.22
C SER A 90 22.26 -38.61 10.15
N ASN A 91 21.17 -38.57 9.39
CA ASN A 91 20.95 -37.61 8.31
C ASN A 91 19.63 -36.86 8.51
N ALA A 92 19.17 -36.10 7.51
CA ALA A 92 17.93 -35.33 7.60
C ALA A 92 16.65 -36.15 7.86
N GLN A 93 16.64 -37.43 7.49
CA GLN A 93 15.49 -38.34 7.56
C GLN A 93 15.53 -39.24 8.80
N THR A 94 16.74 -39.55 9.30
CA THR A 94 16.97 -40.45 10.46
C THR A 94 17.28 -39.71 11.74
N ARG A 95 16.96 -38.41 11.80
CA ARG A 95 17.22 -37.53 12.94
C ARG A 95 16.60 -38.10 14.22
N ASN A 96 17.44 -38.40 15.20
CA ASN A 96 16.99 -38.57 16.58
C ASN A 96 16.88 -37.18 17.23
N ALA A 97 15.72 -36.84 17.78
CA ALA A 97 15.45 -35.54 18.39
C ALA A 97 16.36 -35.24 19.59
N ASP A 98 16.97 -36.27 20.18
CA ASP A 98 17.81 -36.18 21.38
C ASP A 98 19.33 -36.08 21.09
N HIS A 99 19.74 -35.90 19.82
CA HIS A 99 21.16 -35.90 19.46
C HIS A 99 21.85 -34.52 19.67
N PRO A 100 22.94 -34.44 20.46
CA PRO A 100 23.48 -33.20 21.03
C PRO A 100 24.07 -32.20 20.01
N VAL A 101 24.46 -32.65 18.81
CA VAL A 101 25.03 -31.77 17.77
C VAL A 101 23.96 -30.99 16.99
N TRP A 102 22.67 -31.36 17.08
CA TRP A 102 21.59 -30.71 16.31
C TRP A 102 21.09 -29.39 16.93
N HIS A 103 21.82 -28.79 17.87
CA HIS A 103 21.50 -27.47 18.41
C HIS A 103 21.71 -26.29 17.42
N GLY A 104 21.96 -26.54 16.11
CA GLY A 104 22.41 -25.49 15.20
C GLY A 104 22.05 -25.57 13.71
N LYS A 105 20.96 -26.24 13.26
CA LYS A 105 20.42 -25.97 11.90
C LYS A 105 19.27 -24.97 11.95
N PRO A 106 19.19 -24.02 11.00
CA PRO A 106 18.19 -22.97 11.01
C PRO A 106 16.81 -23.63 10.87
N ARG A 107 15.97 -23.46 11.90
CA ARG A 107 14.55 -23.81 11.77
C ARG A 107 14.04 -23.10 10.51
N ALA A 108 13.60 -23.89 9.51
CA ALA A 108 13.11 -23.43 8.20
C ALA A 108 12.57 -22.01 8.29
N ASN A 109 13.34 -21.03 7.77
CA ASN A 109 13.22 -19.59 7.96
C ASN A 109 11.93 -19.12 8.67
N ILE A 110 11.87 -19.31 10.00
CA ILE A 110 10.66 -19.00 10.79
C ILE A 110 10.38 -17.48 10.72
N HIS A 111 11.44 -16.67 10.60
CA HIS A 111 11.34 -15.23 10.40
C HIS A 111 10.62 -14.86 9.09
N ALA A 112 10.94 -15.52 7.97
CA ALA A 112 10.22 -15.35 6.70
C ALA A 112 8.78 -15.89 6.72
N THR A 113 8.43 -16.73 7.71
CA THR A 113 7.06 -17.24 7.88
C THR A 113 6.19 -16.19 8.60
N ALA A 114 6.68 -15.59 9.68
CA ALA A 114 5.92 -14.60 10.44
C ALA A 114 5.62 -13.34 9.63
N ALA A 115 6.62 -12.75 8.96
CA ALA A 115 6.41 -11.55 8.14
C ALA A 115 5.41 -11.80 7.00
N ARG A 116 5.50 -12.96 6.34
CA ARG A 116 4.59 -13.36 5.26
C ARG A 116 3.15 -13.50 5.73
N GLU A 117 2.95 -14.05 6.92
CA GLU A 117 1.62 -14.16 7.51
C GLU A 117 1.01 -12.81 7.90
N VAL A 118 1.82 -11.87 8.40
CA VAL A 118 1.38 -10.49 8.65
C VAL A 118 0.91 -9.83 7.36
N LEU A 119 1.69 -9.96 6.27
CA LEU A 119 1.30 -9.46 4.96
C LEU A 119 0.06 -10.16 4.40
N ALA A 120 -0.05 -11.47 4.60
CA ALA A 120 -1.23 -12.23 4.19
C ALA A 120 -2.48 -11.79 4.97
N GLU A 121 -2.36 -11.54 6.27
CA GLU A 121 -3.47 -11.01 7.09
C GLU A 121 -3.84 -9.58 6.69
N ARG A 122 -2.87 -8.70 6.37
CA ARG A 122 -3.15 -7.36 5.84
C ARG A 122 -3.94 -7.44 4.53
N ARG A 123 -3.51 -8.30 3.60
CA ARG A 123 -4.24 -8.57 2.35
C ARG A 123 -5.66 -9.09 2.61
N ARG A 124 -5.82 -9.95 3.61
CA ARG A 124 -7.13 -10.47 4.02
C ARG A 124 -8.05 -9.38 4.57
N GLN A 125 -7.52 -8.48 5.41
CA GLN A 125 -8.27 -7.34 5.93
C GLN A 125 -8.78 -6.43 4.79
N ILE A 126 -7.94 -6.16 3.79
CA ILE A 126 -8.33 -5.38 2.62
C ILE A 126 -9.40 -6.13 1.79
N LYS A 127 -9.12 -7.37 1.39
CA LYS A 127 -9.95 -8.11 0.43
C LYS A 127 -11.27 -8.64 1.00
N GLU A 128 -11.23 -9.20 2.21
CA GLU A 128 -12.41 -9.84 2.81
C GLU A 128 -13.20 -8.89 3.70
N LYS A 129 -12.51 -7.97 4.40
CA LYS A 129 -13.18 -7.06 5.34
C LYS A 129 -13.42 -5.65 4.79
N GLY A 130 -12.83 -5.32 3.62
CA GLY A 130 -12.94 -3.99 3.04
C GLY A 130 -12.18 -2.91 3.83
N TYR A 131 -11.19 -3.29 4.64
CA TYR A 131 -10.37 -2.33 5.40
C TYR A 131 -9.29 -1.79 4.47
N THR A 132 -9.71 -0.97 3.51
CA THR A 132 -8.84 -0.41 2.48
C THR A 132 -7.97 0.71 3.04
N PRO A 133 -6.86 1.06 2.37
CA PRO A 133 -6.05 2.22 2.74
C PRO A 133 -6.85 3.51 2.94
N GLU A 134 -7.89 3.73 2.13
CA GLU A 134 -8.80 4.89 2.20
C GLU A 134 -9.76 4.79 3.40
N HIS A 135 -10.23 3.59 3.73
CA HIS A 135 -11.00 3.36 4.94
C HIS A 135 -10.17 3.72 6.19
N ASP A 136 -8.90 3.31 6.21
CA ASP A 136 -7.98 3.55 7.31
C ASP A 136 -7.71 5.04 7.58
N GLU A 137 -7.84 5.92 6.57
CA GLU A 137 -7.66 7.38 6.72
C GLU A 137 -8.69 8.06 7.64
N HIS A 138 -9.82 7.39 7.90
CA HIS A 138 -10.83 7.86 8.83
C HIS A 138 -10.36 7.78 10.30
N TYR A 139 -9.32 6.99 10.59
CA TYR A 139 -8.79 6.77 11.93
C TYR A 139 -7.57 7.64 12.23
N LYS A 140 -7.81 8.87 12.70
CA LYS A 140 -6.77 9.89 12.91
C LYS A 140 -6.28 10.01 14.36
N SER A 141 -6.93 9.35 15.30
CA SER A 141 -6.62 9.43 16.74
C SER A 141 -5.88 8.18 17.25
N GLY A 142 -5.18 7.48 16.34
CA GLY A 142 -4.44 6.26 16.62
C GLY A 142 -5.33 5.05 16.90
N GLU A 143 -6.56 5.01 16.38
CA GLU A 143 -7.50 3.92 16.62
C GLU A 143 -6.97 2.57 16.15
N LEU A 144 -6.25 2.53 15.01
CA LEU A 144 -5.60 1.31 14.49
C LEU A 144 -4.52 0.80 15.44
N ALA A 145 -3.66 1.69 15.95
CA ALA A 145 -2.63 1.35 16.94
C ALA A 145 -3.25 0.89 18.28
N LYS A 146 -4.29 1.58 18.76
CA LYS A 146 -5.04 1.19 19.97
C LYS A 146 -5.67 -0.19 19.82
N ALA A 147 -6.26 -0.48 18.67
CA ALA A 147 -6.81 -1.80 18.37
C ALA A 147 -5.72 -2.88 18.36
N ALA A 148 -4.56 -2.61 17.74
CA ALA A 148 -3.44 -3.54 17.75
C ALA A 148 -2.93 -3.84 19.17
N ALA A 149 -2.83 -2.82 20.03
CA ALA A 149 -2.45 -2.98 21.42
C ALA A 149 -3.44 -3.86 22.18
N VAL A 150 -4.74 -3.61 22.03
CA VAL A 150 -5.81 -4.42 22.66
C VAL A 150 -5.77 -5.88 22.18
N ILE A 151 -5.59 -6.11 20.88
CA ILE A 151 -5.47 -7.47 20.33
C ILE A 151 -4.23 -8.18 20.89
N THR A 152 -3.12 -7.46 21.03
CA THR A 152 -1.87 -8.01 21.58
C THR A 152 -2.07 -8.45 23.02
N LEU A 153 -2.60 -7.55 23.87
CA LEU A 153 -2.88 -7.83 25.28
C LEU A 153 -3.82 -9.03 25.43
N LEU A 154 -4.90 -9.06 24.66
CA LEU A 154 -5.85 -10.19 24.69
C LEU A 154 -5.21 -11.50 24.21
N GLY A 155 -4.31 -11.45 23.23
CA GLY A 155 -3.59 -12.60 22.68
C GLY A 155 -2.60 -13.22 23.65
N ILE A 156 -1.95 -12.42 24.48
CA ILE A 156 -1.05 -12.90 25.54
C ILE A 156 -1.78 -13.22 26.86
N GLY A 157 -3.10 -13.01 26.91
CA GLY A 157 -3.90 -13.27 28.10
C GLY A 157 -3.78 -12.19 29.19
N THR A 158 -3.26 -11.01 28.85
CA THR A 158 -3.18 -9.87 29.76
C THR A 158 -4.42 -8.99 29.60
N THR A 159 -5.12 -8.75 30.70
CA THR A 159 -6.21 -7.78 30.78
C THR A 159 -5.84 -6.72 31.81
N PRO A 160 -5.55 -5.47 31.41
CA PRO A 160 -5.25 -4.41 32.37
C PRO A 160 -6.46 -4.18 33.28
N GLU A 161 -6.19 -3.97 34.57
CA GLU A 161 -7.22 -3.63 35.56
C GLU A 161 -7.86 -2.27 35.25
N TRP A 162 -7.06 -1.31 34.78
CA TRP A 162 -7.52 0.02 34.38
C TRP A 162 -6.58 0.69 33.38
N PRO A 163 -7.09 1.37 32.33
CA PRO A 163 -8.47 1.31 31.85
C PRO A 163 -8.76 -0.06 31.21
N PRO A 164 -10.01 -0.56 31.29
CA PRO A 164 -10.38 -1.83 30.66
C PRO A 164 -10.21 -1.72 29.13
N LEU A 165 -9.93 -2.85 28.48
CA LEU A 165 -9.57 -2.91 27.06
C LEU A 165 -10.63 -2.25 26.13
N ASN A 166 -11.91 -2.35 26.49
CA ASN A 166 -13.02 -1.72 25.78
C ASN A 166 -13.01 -0.18 25.83
N ASN A 167 -12.36 0.41 26.84
CA ASN A 167 -12.15 1.85 26.94
C ASN A 167 -10.99 2.31 26.04
N ILE A 168 -10.01 1.43 25.79
CA ILE A 168 -8.88 1.70 24.90
C ILE A 168 -9.30 1.58 23.43
N CYS A 169 -10.02 0.51 23.10
CA CYS A 169 -10.57 0.28 21.77
C CYS A 169 -12.00 -0.26 21.87
N ARG A 170 -12.95 0.42 21.22
CA ARG A 170 -14.36 0.01 21.21
C ARG A 170 -14.69 -1.09 20.20
N TRP A 171 -13.73 -1.56 19.42
CA TRP A 171 -13.98 -2.59 18.43
C TRP A 171 -14.17 -3.96 19.09
N PRO A 172 -15.18 -4.74 18.68
CA PRO A 172 -15.38 -6.07 19.21
C PRO A 172 -14.26 -7.00 18.73
N VAL A 173 -13.36 -7.38 19.65
CA VAL A 173 -12.29 -8.35 19.39
C VAL A 173 -12.65 -9.69 19.98
N LYS A 174 -12.72 -10.73 19.12
CA LYS A 174 -12.90 -12.12 19.55
C LYS A 174 -11.54 -12.73 19.94
N LYS A 175 -11.50 -13.44 21.07
CA LYS A 175 -10.31 -14.18 21.49
C LYS A 175 -10.09 -15.40 20.58
N GLU A 176 -8.84 -15.58 20.16
CA GLU A 176 -8.38 -16.66 19.28
C GLU A 176 -7.03 -17.20 19.79
N ALA A 177 -6.39 -18.10 19.03
CA ALA A 177 -5.05 -18.60 19.35
C ALA A 177 -4.05 -17.43 19.48
N PRO A 178 -3.18 -17.42 20.52
CA PRO A 178 -2.25 -16.32 20.79
C PRO A 178 -1.47 -15.83 19.56
N ARG A 179 -0.88 -16.77 18.81
CA ARG A 179 -0.11 -16.47 17.59
C ARG A 179 -0.96 -15.78 16.52
N ARG A 180 -2.21 -16.21 16.31
CA ARG A 180 -3.11 -15.59 15.31
C ARG A 180 -3.48 -14.16 15.71
N MET A 181 -3.64 -13.91 17.00
CA MET A 181 -3.92 -12.57 17.51
C MET A 181 -2.73 -11.63 17.31
N LEU A 182 -1.51 -12.09 17.58
CA LEU A 182 -0.29 -11.29 17.33
C LEU A 182 -0.13 -10.95 15.84
N VAL A 183 -0.40 -11.91 14.93
CA VAL A 183 -0.38 -11.65 13.48
C VAL A 183 -1.39 -10.57 13.08
N LYS A 184 -2.61 -10.61 13.65
CA LYS A 184 -3.64 -9.58 13.43
C LYS A 184 -3.23 -8.21 13.97
N ALA A 185 -2.62 -8.18 15.15
CA ALA A 185 -2.13 -6.94 15.75
C ALA A 185 -1.02 -6.31 14.89
N CYS A 186 -0.04 -7.10 14.44
CA CYS A 186 1.00 -6.63 13.53
C CYS A 186 0.43 -6.11 12.20
N ALA A 187 -0.60 -6.76 11.64
CA ALA A 187 -1.26 -6.29 10.42
C ALA A 187 -1.97 -4.93 10.61
N LEU A 188 -2.55 -4.67 11.79
CA LEU A 188 -3.12 -3.36 12.11
C LEU A 188 -2.05 -2.29 12.35
N ILE A 189 -0.90 -2.64 12.93
CA ILE A 189 0.24 -1.71 13.06
C ILE A 189 0.76 -1.34 11.67
N LEU A 190 0.89 -2.31 10.77
CA LEU A 190 1.27 -2.06 9.38
C LEU A 190 0.29 -1.09 8.71
N ALA A 191 -1.02 -1.29 8.91
CA ALA A 191 -2.05 -0.38 8.41
C ALA A 191 -1.88 1.06 8.92
N GLU A 192 -1.58 1.24 10.21
CA GLU A 192 -1.35 2.57 10.79
C GLU A 192 -0.08 3.23 10.25
N ILE A 193 1.01 2.47 10.06
CA ILE A 193 2.24 3.00 9.45
C ILE A 193 1.96 3.46 8.02
N GLU A 194 1.31 2.62 7.21
CA GLU A 194 0.91 2.98 5.84
C GLU A 194 0.05 4.26 5.80
N ARG A 195 -0.85 4.45 6.77
CA ARG A 195 -1.68 5.65 6.91
C ARG A 195 -0.85 6.88 7.27
N LEU A 196 0.12 6.75 8.18
CA LEU A 196 1.03 7.82 8.58
C LEU A 196 1.93 8.24 7.42
N ASP A 197 2.51 7.28 6.69
CA ASP A 197 3.38 7.53 5.54
C ASP A 197 2.62 8.30 4.44
N ARG A 198 1.36 7.92 4.15
CA ARG A 198 0.51 8.70 3.24
C ARG A 198 0.26 10.12 3.70
N THR A 199 0.08 10.32 5.01
CA THR A 199 -0.17 11.66 5.58
C THR A 199 1.08 12.54 5.42
N GLN A 200 2.29 11.98 5.56
CA GLN A 200 3.55 12.72 5.40
C GLN A 200 3.81 13.17 3.96
N VAL A 201 3.42 12.37 2.96
CA VAL A 201 3.55 12.76 1.55
C VAL A 201 2.57 13.86 1.15
N GLN A 202 1.45 13.99 1.87
CA GLN A 202 0.39 14.97 1.58
C GLN A 202 0.57 16.32 2.31
N SER A 203 1.49 16.43 3.26
CA SER A 203 1.80 17.64 4.05
C SER A 203 2.97 18.43 3.49
#